data_AF-A0ABD6VNV0-F1
#
_entry.id   AF-A0ABD6VNV0-F1
#
_cell.length_a   1.000
_cell.length_b   1.000
_cell.length_c   1.000
_cell.angle_alpha   90.00
_cell.angle_beta   90.00
_cell.angle_gamma   90.00
#
_symmetry.space_group_name_H-M   'P 1'
#
loop_
_entity.id
_entity.type
_entity.pdbx_description
1 polymer ?
#
loop_
_entity_poly.entity_id
_entity_poly.type
_entity_poly.pdbx_seq_one_letter_code
_entity_poly.pdbx_strand_id
1 'polypeptide(L)' 'MPLRSVTAYCRIFIPCCDCGLLFEGDGETWQWREGNALWLRWEIRADSQRIDVTFTSEGRAAPAVY' A
#
# COMPACT_ATOMS: atom_id res chain seq x y z
N MET A 1 21.48 -13.01 7.96
CA MET A 1 21.09 -11.58 8.05
C MET A 1 19.60 -11.54 8.36
N PRO A 2 19.12 -10.95 9.47
CA PRO A 2 17.69 -10.99 9.76
C PRO A 2 16.96 -9.88 8.99
N LEU A 3 15.90 -10.28 8.28
CA LEU A 3 14.96 -9.40 7.58
C LEU A 3 14.30 -8.47 8.61
N ARG A 4 14.49 -7.16 8.44
CA ARG A 4 13.84 -6.14 9.27
C ARG A 4 12.39 -6.01 8.79
N SER A 5 11.45 -6.41 9.65
CA SER A 5 10.02 -6.08 9.46
C SER A 5 9.86 -4.56 9.45
N VAL A 6 9.36 -4.02 8.34
CA VAL A 6 8.98 -2.61 8.24
C VAL A 6 7.51 -2.53 8.60
N THR A 7 7.23 -2.29 9.88
CA THR A 7 5.86 -1.99 10.33
C THR A 7 5.53 -0.54 9.94
N ALA A 8 4.81 -0.36 8.84
CA ALA A 8 4.24 0.93 8.48
C ALA A 8 3.01 1.22 9.36
N TYR A 9 3.19 2.00 10.43
CA TYR A 9 2.08 2.54 11.20
C TYR A 9 1.54 3.78 10.49
N CYS A 10 0.47 3.65 9.71
CA CYS A 10 -0.30 4.81 9.24
C CYS A 10 -1.15 5.31 10.41
N ARG A 11 -0.72 6.41 11.05
CA ARG A 11 -1.50 7.06 12.09
C ARG A 11 -2.53 7.96 11.41
N ILE A 12 -3.69 7.40 11.09
CA ILE A 12 -4.72 8.12 10.35
C ILE A 12 -5.37 9.15 11.28
N PHE A 13 -4.96 10.40 11.16
CA PHE A 13 -5.79 11.56 11.55
C PHE A 13 -6.67 11.79 10.32
N ILE A 14 -7.98 11.56 10.37
CA ILE A 14 -8.86 11.71 9.20
C ILE A 14 -9.48 13.13 9.17
N PRO A 15 -8.88 14.12 8.49
CA PRO A 15 -9.63 15.30 8.08
C PRO A 15 -10.50 14.93 6.88
N CYS A 16 -11.68 14.34 7.12
CA CYS A 16 -12.71 13.89 6.15
C CYS A 16 -12.28 12.96 4.98
N CYS A 17 -11.06 13.04 4.45
CA CYS A 17 -10.49 12.20 3.39
C CYS A 17 -8.96 12.13 3.52
N ASP A 18 -8.35 10.97 3.25
CA ASP A 18 -6.90 10.79 3.10
C ASP A 18 -6.60 9.79 1.97
N CYS A 19 -5.42 9.86 1.35
CA CYS A 19 -5.03 8.93 0.30
C CYS A 19 -3.53 8.67 0.27
N GLY A 20 -3.13 7.53 -0.29
CA GLY A 20 -1.73 7.19 -0.41
C GLY A 20 -1.44 6.10 -1.44
N LEU A 21 -0.15 5.82 -1.60
CA LEU A 21 0.39 4.82 -2.50
C LEU A 21 1.44 4.00 -1.75
N LEU A 22 1.23 2.70 -1.68
CA LEU A 22 2.24 1.72 -1.28
C LEU A 22 2.89 1.15 -2.55
N PHE A 23 4.21 1.06 -2.53
CA PHE A 23 4.99 0.41 -3.58
C PHE A 23 5.81 -0.73 -2.96
N GLU A 24 5.72 -1.91 -3.56
CA GLU A 24 6.50 -3.08 -3.17
C GLU A 24 7.13 -3.70 -4.42
N GLY A 25 8.45 -3.64 -4.51
CA GLY A 25 9.24 -4.41 -5.47
C GLY A 25 9.90 -5.61 -4.78
N ASP A 26 10.59 -6.45 -5.54
CA ASP A 26 11.33 -7.60 -5.00
C ASP A 26 12.54 -7.21 -4.12
N GLY A 27 12.95 -5.94 -4.13
CA GLY A 27 14.06 -5.41 -3.34
C GLY A 27 15.45 -5.84 -3.82
N GLU A 28 15.53 -6.68 -4.86
CA GLU A 28 16.76 -7.30 -5.35
C GLU A 28 17.03 -6.97 -6.82
N THR A 29 15.99 -6.74 -7.62
CA THR A 29 16.12 -6.50 -9.05
C THR A 29 15.39 -5.22 -9.51
N TRP A 30 15.49 -4.95 -10.82
CA TRP A 30 14.82 -3.83 -11.47
C TRP A 30 13.52 -4.24 -12.19
N GLN A 31 13.01 -5.46 -11.94
CA GLN A 31 11.81 -5.97 -12.62
C GLN A 31 10.54 -5.16 -12.34
N TRP A 32 10.55 -4.31 -11.31
CA TRP A 32 9.51 -3.30 -11.11
C TRP A 32 9.32 -2.38 -12.32
N ARG A 33 10.34 -2.16 -13.15
CA ARG A 33 10.22 -1.41 -14.41
C ARG A 33 9.40 -2.13 -15.48
N GLU A 34 9.33 -3.44 -15.38
CA GLU A 34 8.61 -4.32 -16.31
C GLU A 34 7.22 -4.70 -15.79
N GLY A 35 6.78 -4.05 -14.70
CA GLY A 35 5.49 -4.26 -14.07
C GLY A 35 5.46 -5.40 -13.04
N ASN A 36 6.61 -5.98 -12.69
CA ASN A 36 6.72 -6.96 -11.59
C ASN A 36 6.99 -6.23 -10.27
N ALA A 37 6.04 -5.37 -9.90
CA ALA A 37 5.92 -4.80 -8.58
C ALA A 37 4.44 -4.66 -8.24
N LEU A 38 4.15 -4.38 -6.98
CA LEU A 38 2.83 -4.06 -6.49
C LEU A 38 2.78 -2.56 -6.24
N TRP A 39 1.80 -1.91 -6.86
CA TRP A 39 1.40 -0.56 -6.52
C TRP A 39 0.01 -0.64 -5.93
N LEU A 40 -0.12 -0.35 -4.64
CA LEU A 40 -1.40 -0.38 -3.96
C LEU A 40 -1.77 1.05 -3.57
N ARG A 41 -2.71 1.63 -4.32
CA ARG A 41 -3.33 2.91 -3.97
C ARG A 41 -4.42 2.65 -2.95
N TRP A 42 -4.53 3.55 -1.99
CA TRP A 42 -5.61 3.55 -1.04
C TRP A 42 -6.22 4.94 -0.92
N GLU A 43 -7.52 4.96 -0.72
CA GLU A 43 -8.29 6.16 -0.42
C GLU A 43 -9.16 5.85 0.80
N ILE A 44 -9.11 6.75 1.77
CA ILE A 44 -9.93 6.72 2.97
C ILE A 44 -10.86 7.92 2.90
N ARG A 45 -12.16 7.69 3.02
CA ARG A 45 -13.16 8.75 3.21
C ARG A 45 -13.89 8.49 4.51
N ALA A 46 -14.13 9.53 5.29
CA ALA A 46 -14.89 9.41 6.53
C ALA A 46 -15.95 10.49 6.63
N ASP A 47 -17.14 10.07 7.02
CA ASP A 47 -18.23 10.94 7.42
C ASP A 47 -18.70 10.60 8.85
N SER A 48 -19.83 11.16 9.27
CA SER A 48 -20.38 10.94 10.62
C SER A 48 -21.01 9.56 10.82
N GLN A 49 -21.12 8.74 9.78
CA GLN A 49 -21.79 7.44 9.78
C GLN A 49 -20.83 6.29 9.48
N ARG A 50 -19.83 6.50 8.62
CA ARG A 50 -18.90 5.44 8.20
C ARG A 50 -17.54 5.96 7.78
N ILE A 51 -16.60 5.01 7.74
CA ILE A 51 -15.29 5.16 7.11
C ILE A 51 -15.27 4.17 5.94
N ASP A 52 -15.08 4.70 4.74
CA ASP A 52 -14.93 3.92 3.51
C ASP A 52 -13.45 3.86 3.16
N VAL A 53 -12.94 2.65 2.96
CA VAL A 53 -11.56 2.41 2.53
C VAL A 53 -11.57 1.67 1.20
N THR A 54 -11.00 2.29 0.17
CA THR A 54 -10.92 1.72 -1.17
C THR A 54 -9.47 1.40 -1.51
N PHE A 55 -9.22 0.17 -1.95
CA PHE A 55 -7.91 -0.28 -2.42
C PHE A 55 -7.94 -0.50 -3.92
N THR A 56 -6.94 0.03 -4.62
CA THR A 56 -6.72 -0.24 -6.05
C THR A 56 -5.29 -0.75 -6.23
N SER A 57 -5.17 -2.01 -6.67
CA SER A 57 -3.87 -2.63 -6.95
C SER A 57 -3.55 -2.54 -8.44
N GLU A 58 -2.32 -2.18 -8.75
CA GLU A 58 -1.73 -2.20 -10.07
C GLU A 58 -0.45 -3.05 -10.04
N GLY A 59 -0.09 -3.65 -11.18
CA GLY A 59 1.09 -4.50 -11.33
C GLY A 59 0.81 -5.99 -11.20
N ARG A 60 1.87 -6.79 -11.38
CA ARG A 60 1.78 -8.27 -11.43
C ARG A 60 2.24 -8.96 -10.14
N ALA A 61 2.89 -8.24 -9.24
CA ALA A 61 3.30 -8.80 -7.97
C ALA A 61 2.10 -8.89 -7.02
N ALA A 62 1.95 -10.03 -6.35
CA ALA A 62 1.02 -10.19 -5.25
C ALA A 62 1.66 -9.68 -3.95
N PRO A 63 0.86 -9.30 -2.94
CA PRO A 63 1.40 -8.99 -1.62
C PRO A 63 2.20 -10.18 -1.09
N ALA A 64 3.32 -9.92 -0.43
CA ALA A 64 4.04 -10.98 0.27
C ALA A 64 3.12 -11.62 1.33
N VAL A 65 2.98 -12.94 1.28
CA VAL A 65 2.22 -13.71 2.27
C VAL A 65 3.21 -14.08 3.37
N TYR A 66 3.08 -13.46 4.54
CA TYR A 66 3.92 -13.70 5.72
C TYR A 66 3.34 -14.81 6.61
#